data_AF-A0A8J2T0Z0-F1
#
_entry.id   AF-A0A8J2T0Z0-F1
#
_cell.length_a   1.000
_cell.length_b   1.000
_cell.length_c   1.000
_cell.angle_alpha   90.00
_cell.angle_beta   90.00
_cell.angle_gamma   90.00
#
_symmetry.space_group_name_H-M   'P 1'
#
loop_
_entity.id
_entity.type
_entity.pdbx_description
1 polymer ?
#
loop_
_entity_poly.entity_id
_entity_poly.type
_entity_poly.pdbx_seq_one_letter_code
_entity_poly.pdbx_strand_id
1 'polypeptide(L)'
;MMGFIEPEQAEQAPAAISMEQEPAVAAEGEAAPREEEVMPEGTAEAETGGVVLGEGPALTNKTLRKRVARWCGGDREGLPHISTWNTSRVSDMSKLFENQRAFNDDIGTWDTSGVTSMKWMFMGASSFNQPIGNWRVDKVTNMSSMFHGAKSFNQPLNDWRVDNVTTMHCMFLCARSFNQPLNDWRVDNVTSMGSMFYSASAFNQPLGDWQLRPDCDTCNMFGHPDYNICTTFQNSRPVKKTRNMFGGTTFQNSRPVKKTSRETCCAIS
;
A
#
# COMPACT_ATOMS: atom_id res chain seq x y z
N MET A 1 -29.29 -49.32 29.49
CA MET A 1 -30.34 -48.73 28.63
C MET A 1 -29.73 -48.58 27.25
N MET A 2 -30.41 -49.10 26.23
CA MET A 2 -30.22 -48.98 24.76
C MET A 2 -29.24 -47.86 24.33
N GLY A 3 -28.25 -48.04 23.43
CA GLY A 3 -28.23 -48.81 22.18
C GLY A 3 -28.64 -47.89 21.03
N PHE A 4 -27.70 -47.47 20.16
CA PHE A 4 -27.88 -46.93 18.78
C PHE A 4 -26.47 -46.82 18.15
N ILE A 5 -25.98 -47.84 17.44
CA ILE A 5 -26.14 -48.19 16.00
C ILE A 5 -25.44 -47.21 15.05
N GLU A 6 -24.22 -47.57 14.66
CA GLU A 6 -23.68 -47.55 13.29
C GLU A 6 -23.19 -49.00 13.04
N PRO A 7 -23.30 -49.58 11.82
CA PRO A 7 -22.30 -49.27 10.80
C PRO A 7 -22.71 -49.42 9.32
N GLU A 8 -21.96 -48.70 8.48
CA GLU A 8 -21.19 -49.18 7.31
C GLU A 8 -21.85 -50.05 6.23
N GLN A 9 -21.82 -49.56 4.99
CA GLN A 9 -21.61 -50.38 3.80
C GLN A 9 -20.57 -49.70 2.91
N ALA A 10 -19.41 -50.34 2.80
CA ALA A 10 -18.39 -50.07 1.80
C ALA A 10 -18.57 -51.08 0.65
N GLU A 11 -18.81 -50.61 -0.57
CA GLU A 11 -18.85 -51.48 -1.75
C GLU A 11 -18.05 -50.86 -2.91
N GLN A 12 -16.90 -51.50 -3.16
CA GLN A 12 -16.26 -51.82 -4.43
C GLN A 12 -15.92 -50.70 -5.46
N ALA A 13 -14.61 -50.52 -5.64
CA ALA A 13 -13.97 -50.20 -6.93
C ALA A 13 -13.37 -51.51 -7.52
N PRO A 14 -12.66 -51.55 -8.67
CA PRO A 14 -12.46 -50.56 -9.75
C PRO A 14 -12.63 -51.16 -11.18
N ALA A 15 -12.61 -50.33 -12.23
CA ALA A 15 -12.13 -50.76 -13.55
C ALA A 15 -11.64 -49.55 -14.37
N ALA A 16 -10.33 -49.50 -14.59
CA ALA A 16 -9.67 -48.65 -15.58
C ALA A 16 -9.30 -49.51 -16.79
N ILE A 17 -9.59 -49.04 -18.01
CA ILE A 17 -9.04 -49.58 -19.25
C ILE A 17 -8.61 -48.41 -20.14
N SER A 18 -7.30 -48.34 -20.39
CA SER A 18 -6.63 -47.54 -21.42
C SER A 18 -6.52 -48.34 -22.71
N MET A 19 -6.76 -47.72 -23.87
CA MET A 19 -6.21 -48.08 -25.21
C MET A 19 -6.26 -46.79 -26.05
N GLU A 20 -5.14 -46.13 -26.34
CA GLU A 20 -4.14 -46.37 -27.41
C GLU A 20 -4.54 -45.83 -28.80
N GLN A 21 -3.56 -45.16 -29.41
CA GLN A 21 -3.53 -44.48 -30.71
C GLN A 21 -3.49 -45.47 -31.89
N GLU A 22 -3.85 -44.99 -33.10
CA GLU A 22 -3.19 -45.37 -34.37
C GLU A 22 -3.58 -44.42 -35.54
N PRO A 23 -2.85 -44.41 -36.69
CA PRO A 23 -2.53 -43.20 -37.47
C PRO A 23 -2.87 -43.20 -39.00
N ALA A 24 -2.63 -42.02 -39.63
CA ALA A 24 -2.02 -41.70 -40.95
C ALA A 24 -2.67 -42.02 -42.34
N VAL A 25 -2.19 -41.21 -43.32
CA VAL A 25 -2.11 -41.33 -44.81
C VAL A 25 -3.19 -40.57 -45.61
N ALA A 26 -2.99 -39.92 -46.78
CA ALA A 26 -1.99 -39.06 -47.47
C ALA A 26 -2.40 -39.00 -48.96
N ALA A 27 -2.33 -37.84 -49.63
CA ALA A 27 -2.08 -37.61 -51.08
C ALA A 27 -2.29 -36.10 -51.38
N GLU A 28 -1.25 -35.29 -51.54
CA GLU A 28 -0.43 -34.98 -52.75
C GLU A 28 -1.07 -34.05 -53.79
N GLY A 29 -0.33 -32.99 -54.18
CA GLY A 29 -0.69 -32.08 -55.26
C GLY A 29 0.11 -30.75 -55.35
N GLU A 30 1.41 -30.85 -55.65
CA GLU A 30 2.28 -29.90 -56.42
C GLU A 30 2.44 -28.40 -56.08
N ALA A 31 3.55 -27.84 -56.61
CA ALA A 31 4.40 -26.82 -56.01
C ALA A 31 4.56 -25.50 -56.80
N ALA A 32 4.80 -24.40 -56.05
CA ALA A 32 5.77 -23.28 -56.25
C ALA A 32 5.67 -22.36 -57.52
N PRO A 33 6.29 -21.14 -57.54
CA PRO A 33 7.32 -20.62 -56.63
C PRO A 33 7.23 -19.15 -56.14
N ARG A 34 7.95 -18.94 -55.03
CA ARG A 34 8.83 -17.83 -54.59
C ARG A 34 8.66 -16.44 -55.23
N GLU A 35 8.40 -15.46 -54.37
CA GLU A 35 9.03 -14.14 -54.45
C GLU A 35 9.71 -13.84 -53.11
N GLU A 36 10.99 -13.52 -53.21
CA GLU A 36 11.94 -13.21 -52.15
C GLU A 36 12.09 -11.68 -52.13
N GLU A 37 11.37 -10.99 -51.25
CA GLU A 37 11.56 -9.55 -51.04
C GLU A 37 12.56 -9.33 -49.90
N VAL A 38 13.79 -9.08 -50.32
CA VAL A 38 14.83 -8.41 -49.56
C VAL A 38 14.56 -6.89 -49.61
N MET A 39 14.92 -6.17 -48.54
CA MET A 39 15.46 -4.79 -48.44
C MET A 39 14.84 -3.99 -47.27
N PRO A 40 15.52 -2.97 -46.69
CA PRO A 40 16.89 -2.95 -46.17
C PRO A 40 16.98 -2.36 -44.73
N GLU A 41 18.16 -2.49 -44.12
CA GLU A 41 18.56 -1.84 -42.86
C GLU A 41 18.74 -0.30 -42.98
N GLY A 42 18.50 0.40 -41.87
CA GLY A 42 18.81 1.82 -41.64
C GLY A 42 17.55 2.58 -41.20
N THR A 43 17.45 3.24 -40.05
CA THR A 43 18.44 3.81 -39.13
C THR A 43 17.85 3.83 -37.72
N ALA A 44 18.63 3.40 -36.73
CA ALA A 44 18.28 3.55 -35.33
C ALA A 44 18.38 5.03 -34.92
N GLU A 45 17.24 5.72 -34.90
CA GLU A 45 17.11 6.92 -34.08
C GLU A 45 16.78 6.47 -32.66
N ALA A 46 17.71 6.79 -31.76
CA ALA A 46 17.52 6.67 -30.33
C ALA A 46 16.45 7.68 -29.91
N GLU A 47 15.18 7.27 -29.96
CA GLU A 47 14.16 7.95 -29.18
C GLU A 47 14.46 7.68 -27.71
N THR A 48 14.94 8.72 -27.03
CA THR A 48 14.81 8.85 -25.59
C THR A 48 13.34 8.67 -25.25
N GLY A 49 12.97 7.46 -24.87
CA GLY A 49 11.63 7.08 -24.43
C GLY A 49 11.23 7.86 -23.19
N GLY A 50 10.82 9.12 -23.39
CA GLY A 50 10.01 9.85 -22.45
C GLY A 50 8.66 9.15 -22.42
N VAL A 51 8.37 8.44 -21.34
CA VAL A 51 7.03 7.93 -21.06
C VAL A 51 6.09 9.13 -21.09
N VAL A 52 5.30 9.26 -22.17
CA VAL A 52 4.25 10.27 -22.25
C VAL A 52 3.15 9.82 -21.31
N LEU A 53 3.28 10.21 -20.04
CA LEU A 53 2.30 9.94 -19.00
C LEU A 53 1.03 10.74 -19.31
N GLY A 54 -0.09 10.05 -19.54
CA GLY A 54 -1.42 10.64 -19.58
C GLY A 54 -2.05 10.71 -20.97
N GLU A 55 -2.20 9.57 -21.64
CA GLU A 55 -3.07 9.45 -22.82
C GLU A 55 -4.55 9.61 -22.42
N GLY A 56 -5.00 10.86 -22.28
CA GLY A 56 -6.40 11.17 -22.05
C GLY A 56 -6.62 12.46 -21.27
N PRO A 57 -7.86 12.98 -21.31
CA PRO A 57 -8.22 14.19 -20.59
C PRO A 57 -7.96 14.00 -19.10
N ALA A 58 -7.36 15.02 -18.48
CA ALA A 58 -7.08 15.03 -17.05
C ALA A 58 -8.36 14.77 -16.25
N LEU A 59 -8.30 13.78 -15.36
CA LEU A 59 -9.42 13.34 -14.56
C LEU A 59 -9.70 14.32 -13.43
N THR A 60 -10.97 14.61 -13.22
CA THR A 60 -11.49 15.25 -12.00
C THR A 60 -11.71 14.20 -10.91
N ASN A 61 -11.88 14.62 -9.65
CA ASN A 61 -12.24 13.73 -8.54
C ASN A 61 -13.46 12.85 -8.88
N LYS A 62 -14.50 13.43 -9.50
CA LYS A 62 -15.72 12.71 -9.88
C LYS A 62 -15.47 11.66 -10.95
N THR A 63 -14.71 11.99 -11.98
CA THR A 63 -14.42 11.06 -13.09
C THR A 63 -13.46 9.96 -12.66
N LEU A 64 -12.47 10.26 -11.82
CA LEU A 64 -11.57 9.26 -11.25
C LEU A 64 -12.35 8.23 -10.43
N ARG A 65 -13.21 8.69 -9.50
CA ARG A 65 -14.05 7.80 -8.68
C ARG A 65 -14.91 6.85 -9.52
N LYS A 66 -15.52 7.36 -10.60
CA LYS A 66 -16.30 6.54 -11.53
C LYS A 66 -15.45 5.50 -12.25
N ARG A 67 -14.27 5.90 -12.75
CA ARG A 67 -13.36 4.97 -13.44
C ARG A 67 -12.83 3.90 -12.48
N VAL A 68 -12.43 4.25 -11.26
CA VAL A 68 -12.01 3.28 -10.24
C VAL A 68 -13.15 2.32 -9.90
N ALA A 69 -14.38 2.81 -9.70
CA ALA A 69 -15.52 1.95 -9.41
C ALA A 69 -15.81 0.94 -10.53
N ARG A 70 -15.71 1.35 -11.79
CA ARG A 70 -15.82 0.45 -12.96
C ARG A 70 -14.67 -0.55 -13.00
N TRP A 71 -13.43 -0.08 -12.85
CA TRP A 71 -12.22 -0.89 -12.88
C TRP A 71 -12.21 -1.99 -11.82
N CYS A 72 -12.56 -1.64 -10.58
CA CYS A 72 -12.67 -2.57 -9.46
C CYS A 72 -13.93 -3.44 -9.52
N GLY A 73 -14.99 -2.96 -10.19
CA GLY A 73 -16.21 -3.72 -10.45
C GLY A 73 -16.11 -4.73 -11.60
N GLY A 74 -14.98 -4.75 -12.32
CA GLY A 74 -14.72 -5.67 -13.43
C GLY A 74 -15.12 -5.15 -14.81
N ASP A 75 -15.87 -4.05 -14.89
CA ASP A 75 -16.20 -3.38 -16.16
C ASP A 75 -15.01 -2.51 -16.61
N ARG A 76 -14.07 -3.15 -17.31
CA ARG A 76 -12.85 -2.51 -17.84
C ARG A 76 -12.97 -2.16 -19.33
N GLU A 77 -14.14 -2.37 -19.93
CA GLU A 77 -14.34 -2.16 -21.36
C GLU A 77 -14.16 -0.68 -21.74
N GLY A 78 -13.32 -0.44 -22.75
CA GLY A 78 -12.98 0.89 -23.23
C GLY A 78 -12.20 1.77 -22.24
N LEU A 79 -11.72 1.22 -21.12
CA LEU A 79 -10.84 1.93 -20.19
C LEU A 79 -9.39 1.58 -20.51
N PRO A 80 -8.50 2.58 -20.65
CA PRO A 80 -7.08 2.30 -20.70
C PRO A 80 -6.62 1.76 -19.34
N HIS A 81 -5.48 1.08 -19.31
CA HIS A 81 -4.93 0.52 -18.08
C HIS A 81 -4.82 1.59 -16.98
N ILE A 82 -5.07 1.22 -15.72
CA ILE A 82 -5.17 2.18 -14.61
C ILE A 82 -3.90 3.02 -14.41
N SER A 83 -2.73 2.48 -14.76
CA SER A 83 -1.45 3.19 -14.71
C SER A 83 -1.31 4.35 -15.71
N THR A 84 -2.14 4.43 -16.76
CA THR A 84 -2.03 5.50 -17.77
C THR A 84 -2.95 6.69 -17.49
N TRP A 85 -3.73 6.63 -16.42
CA TRP A 85 -4.74 7.64 -16.12
C TRP A 85 -4.09 8.96 -15.69
N ASN A 86 -4.46 10.06 -16.36
CA ASN A 86 -4.01 11.40 -16.02
C ASN A 86 -4.74 11.91 -14.76
N THR A 87 -4.10 11.83 -13.59
CA THR A 87 -4.66 12.28 -12.29
C THR A 87 -4.25 13.70 -11.89
N SER A 88 -3.58 14.47 -12.76
CA SER A 88 -3.01 15.80 -12.45
C SER A 88 -4.01 16.85 -11.93
N ARG A 89 -5.31 16.67 -12.20
CA ARG A 89 -6.39 17.56 -11.74
C ARG A 89 -7.15 17.05 -10.52
N VAL A 90 -6.69 15.94 -9.92
CA VAL A 90 -7.32 15.33 -8.77
C VAL A 90 -6.79 15.96 -7.50
N SER A 91 -7.69 16.46 -6.66
CA SER A 91 -7.36 17.03 -5.36
C SER A 91 -7.76 16.12 -4.18
N ASP A 92 -8.67 15.18 -4.40
CA ASP A 92 -9.16 14.28 -3.36
C ASP A 92 -9.16 12.82 -3.85
N MET A 93 -8.29 12.01 -3.25
CA MET A 93 -8.15 10.58 -3.49
C MET A 93 -8.75 9.74 -2.35
N SER A 94 -9.53 10.34 -1.46
CA SER A 94 -10.09 9.63 -0.30
C SER A 94 -10.97 8.47 -0.75
N LYS A 95 -10.86 7.30 -0.11
CA LYS A 95 -11.70 6.11 -0.34
C LYS A 95 -11.67 5.48 -1.74
N LEU A 96 -10.71 5.79 -2.60
CA LEU A 96 -10.73 5.26 -3.98
C LEU A 96 -10.75 3.73 -4.04
N PHE A 97 -9.97 3.06 -3.20
CA PHE A 97 -9.86 1.61 -3.14
C PHE A 97 -10.34 1.04 -1.79
N GLU A 98 -11.27 1.74 -1.13
CA GLU A 98 -11.86 1.28 0.13
C GLU A 98 -12.52 -0.09 -0.06
N ASN A 99 -12.15 -1.05 0.78
CA ASN A 99 -12.57 -2.45 0.81
C ASN A 99 -12.32 -3.25 -0.48
N GLN A 100 -11.43 -2.77 -1.36
CA GLN A 100 -11.03 -3.49 -2.56
C GLN A 100 -9.99 -4.56 -2.23
N ARG A 101 -10.42 -5.67 -1.60
CA ARG A 101 -9.55 -6.69 -1.01
C ARG A 101 -8.50 -7.25 -1.97
N ALA A 102 -8.86 -7.43 -3.24
CA ALA A 102 -8.01 -8.00 -4.28
C ALA A 102 -7.23 -6.95 -5.10
N PHE A 103 -7.44 -5.66 -4.86
CA PHE A 103 -6.78 -4.61 -5.64
C PHE A 103 -5.27 -4.59 -5.39
N ASN A 104 -4.51 -4.71 -6.47
CA ASN A 104 -3.06 -4.62 -6.47
C ASN A 104 -2.51 -4.19 -7.85
N ASP A 105 -3.30 -3.45 -8.63
CA ASP A 105 -2.85 -2.98 -9.95
C ASP A 105 -1.92 -1.76 -9.81
N ASP A 106 -0.95 -1.61 -10.71
CA ASP A 106 0.04 -0.54 -10.66
C ASP A 106 -0.58 0.86 -10.84
N ILE A 107 -0.29 1.71 -9.87
CA ILE A 107 -0.70 3.12 -9.78
C ILE A 107 0.47 4.03 -9.38
N GLY A 108 1.70 3.54 -9.45
CA GLY A 108 2.89 4.31 -9.09
C GLY A 108 3.10 5.53 -9.99
N THR A 109 2.56 5.52 -11.20
CA THR A 109 2.63 6.60 -12.19
C THR A 109 1.62 7.73 -11.98
N TRP A 110 0.71 7.62 -11.02
CA TRP A 110 -0.30 8.65 -10.77
C TRP A 110 0.34 9.96 -10.28
N ASP A 111 -0.08 11.07 -10.87
CA ASP A 111 0.25 12.40 -10.37
C ASP A 111 -0.60 12.71 -9.13
N THR A 112 0.06 12.81 -7.98
CA THR A 112 -0.55 13.17 -6.69
C THR A 112 -0.20 14.59 -6.24
N SER A 113 0.50 15.38 -7.06
CA SER A 113 1.04 16.70 -6.68
C SER A 113 -0.03 17.76 -6.38
N GLY A 114 -1.28 17.51 -6.79
CA GLY A 114 -2.46 18.32 -6.49
C GLY A 114 -3.31 17.83 -5.31
N VAL A 115 -3.00 16.65 -4.75
CA VAL A 115 -3.86 15.96 -3.79
C VAL A 115 -3.70 16.54 -2.38
N THR A 116 -4.82 16.81 -1.72
CA THR A 116 -4.89 17.34 -0.35
C THR A 116 -5.43 16.31 0.65
N SER A 117 -6.17 15.29 0.20
CA SER A 117 -6.70 14.22 1.06
C SER A 117 -6.52 12.84 0.45
N MET A 118 -5.98 11.92 1.25
CA MET A 118 -5.82 10.49 0.93
C MET A 118 -6.51 9.58 1.98
N LYS A 119 -7.45 10.15 2.74
CA LYS A 119 -8.19 9.45 3.79
C LYS A 119 -8.83 8.16 3.28
N TRP A 120 -8.55 7.05 3.97
CA TRP A 120 -9.13 5.73 3.69
C TRP A 120 -8.87 5.20 2.27
N MET A 121 -7.87 5.72 1.55
CA MET A 121 -7.65 5.37 0.14
C MET A 121 -7.50 3.87 -0.10
N PHE A 122 -6.78 3.15 0.77
CA PHE A 122 -6.56 1.70 0.71
C PHE A 122 -7.10 0.99 1.96
N MET A 123 -8.07 1.57 2.67
CA MET A 123 -8.67 0.91 3.83
C MET A 123 -9.27 -0.43 3.39
N GLY A 124 -8.84 -1.54 3.99
CA GLY A 124 -9.33 -2.88 3.68
C GLY A 124 -8.83 -3.47 2.35
N ALA A 125 -7.95 -2.79 1.61
CA ALA A 125 -7.33 -3.31 0.39
C ALA A 125 -6.22 -4.32 0.75
N SER A 126 -6.61 -5.50 1.22
CA SER A 126 -5.72 -6.46 1.87
C SER A 126 -4.52 -6.91 1.02
N SER A 127 -4.68 -7.00 -0.29
CA SER A 127 -3.64 -7.47 -1.22
C SER A 127 -2.75 -6.36 -1.77
N PHE A 128 -3.05 -5.08 -1.50
CA PHE A 128 -2.32 -3.96 -2.08
C PHE A 128 -0.87 -3.90 -1.58
N ASN A 129 0.09 -3.87 -2.51
CA ASN A 129 1.51 -3.78 -2.23
C ASN A 129 2.31 -3.13 -3.39
N GLN A 130 1.71 -2.19 -4.12
CA GLN A 130 2.36 -1.53 -5.25
C GLN A 130 3.29 -0.38 -4.80
N PRO A 131 4.41 -0.15 -5.51
CA PRO A 131 5.37 0.88 -5.16
C PRO A 131 4.78 2.27 -5.40
N ILE A 132 4.57 3.01 -4.31
CA ILE A 132 4.01 4.38 -4.31
C ILE A 132 4.94 5.38 -3.61
N GLY A 133 6.20 5.00 -3.36
CA GLY A 133 7.18 5.85 -2.70
C GLY A 133 7.50 7.13 -3.48
N ASN A 134 7.29 7.12 -4.81
CA ASN A 134 7.50 8.26 -5.70
C ASN A 134 6.35 9.30 -5.70
N TRP A 135 5.25 9.04 -4.98
CA TRP A 135 4.14 9.97 -4.90
C TRP A 135 4.51 11.28 -4.22
N ARG A 136 4.04 12.38 -4.79
CA ARG A 136 4.17 13.72 -4.21
C ARG A 136 3.03 13.96 -3.22
N VAL A 137 3.32 13.87 -1.93
CA VAL A 137 2.35 14.06 -0.84
C VAL A 137 2.50 15.38 -0.10
N ASP A 138 3.30 16.30 -0.64
CA ASP A 138 3.67 17.57 0.02
C ASP A 138 2.47 18.50 0.31
N LYS A 139 1.33 18.32 -0.34
CA LYS A 139 0.09 19.09 -0.09
C LYS A 139 -0.97 18.33 0.72
N VAL A 140 -0.72 17.06 1.03
CA VAL A 140 -1.69 16.21 1.73
C VAL A 140 -1.77 16.65 3.19
N THR A 141 -2.99 16.91 3.67
CA THR A 141 -3.24 17.25 5.07
C THR A 141 -3.87 16.10 5.85
N ASN A 142 -4.54 15.17 5.16
CA ASN A 142 -5.25 14.05 5.79
C ASN A 142 -4.84 12.68 5.20
N MET A 143 -4.22 11.85 6.05
CA MET A 143 -3.85 10.46 5.74
C MET A 143 -4.53 9.45 6.69
N SER A 144 -5.62 9.86 7.36
CA SER A 144 -6.31 8.99 8.32
C SER A 144 -6.70 7.67 7.66
N SER A 145 -6.32 6.57 8.32
CA SER A 145 -6.60 5.18 7.93
C SER A 145 -6.30 4.83 6.47
N MET A 146 -5.33 5.50 5.84
CA MET A 146 -4.97 5.30 4.43
C MET A 146 -4.64 3.84 4.11
N PHE A 147 -3.91 3.15 4.99
CA PHE A 147 -3.50 1.74 4.85
C PHE A 147 -4.11 0.83 5.92
N HIS A 148 -5.20 1.25 6.57
CA HIS A 148 -5.85 0.42 7.59
C HIS A 148 -6.30 -0.91 6.97
N GLY A 149 -5.71 -2.01 7.42
CA GLY A 149 -6.06 -3.36 6.95
C GLY A 149 -5.49 -3.70 5.57
N ALA A 150 -4.56 -2.90 5.04
CA ALA A 150 -3.74 -3.24 3.88
C ALA A 150 -2.66 -4.25 4.30
N LYS A 151 -3.10 -5.50 4.55
CA LYS A 151 -2.31 -6.54 5.22
C LYS A 151 -0.99 -6.86 4.54
N SER A 152 -0.94 -6.83 3.21
CA SER A 152 0.26 -7.14 2.41
C SER A 152 1.17 -5.94 2.16
N PHE A 153 0.75 -4.72 2.48
CA PHE A 153 1.49 -3.51 2.14
C PHE A 153 2.80 -3.41 2.91
N ASN A 154 3.93 -3.34 2.20
CA ASN A 154 5.27 -3.22 2.77
C ASN A 154 6.23 -2.47 1.83
N GLN A 155 5.79 -1.32 1.30
CA GLN A 155 6.57 -0.50 0.36
C GLN A 155 7.22 0.71 1.05
N PRO A 156 8.41 1.13 0.60
CA PRO A 156 9.13 2.24 1.23
C PRO A 156 8.38 3.55 1.05
N LEU A 157 8.23 4.30 2.15
CA LEU A 157 7.54 5.59 2.22
C LEU A 157 8.40 6.71 2.85
N ASN A 158 9.65 6.41 3.18
CA ASN A 158 10.49 7.31 3.98
C ASN A 158 10.76 8.66 3.26
N ASP A 159 10.73 8.67 1.92
CA ASP A 159 10.93 9.86 1.08
C ASP A 159 9.70 10.78 1.00
N TRP A 160 8.56 10.36 1.58
CA TRP A 160 7.35 11.17 1.60
C TRP A 160 7.52 12.42 2.47
N ARG A 161 7.27 13.59 1.87
CA ARG A 161 7.23 14.87 2.58
C ARG A 161 5.89 15.09 3.28
N VAL A 162 5.80 14.65 4.52
CA VAL A 162 4.57 14.69 5.33
C VAL A 162 4.43 15.95 6.19
N ASP A 163 5.24 16.99 5.95
CA ASP A 163 5.30 18.20 6.78
C ASP A 163 3.94 18.91 6.94
N ASN A 164 3.03 18.78 5.97
CA ASN A 164 1.71 19.42 5.97
C ASN A 164 0.58 18.52 6.52
N VAL A 165 0.89 17.27 6.88
CA VAL A 165 -0.11 16.32 7.39
C VAL A 165 -0.52 16.73 8.81
N THR A 166 -1.83 16.81 9.04
CA THR A 166 -2.40 17.12 10.36
C THR A 166 -2.96 15.88 11.05
N THR A 167 -3.32 14.82 10.31
CA THR A 167 -3.82 13.58 10.90
C THR A 167 -3.33 12.32 10.19
N MET A 168 -2.84 11.38 11.00
CA MET A 168 -2.41 10.02 10.61
C MET A 168 -3.15 8.96 11.45
N HIS A 169 -4.32 9.33 12.01
CA HIS A 169 -5.13 8.44 12.85
C HIS A 169 -5.42 7.10 12.15
N CYS A 170 -5.09 5.99 12.81
CA CYS A 170 -5.23 4.63 12.29
C CYS A 170 -4.53 4.36 10.94
N MET A 171 -3.54 5.15 10.50
CA MET A 171 -2.98 5.07 9.15
C MET A 171 -2.51 3.66 8.75
N PHE A 172 -1.83 2.94 9.66
CA PHE A 172 -1.33 1.57 9.48
C PHE A 172 -1.99 0.56 10.44
N LEU A 173 -3.18 0.87 10.97
CA LEU A 173 -3.95 -0.04 11.82
C LEU A 173 -4.15 -1.39 11.09
N CYS A 174 -3.74 -2.49 11.70
CA CYS A 174 -3.78 -3.84 11.12
C CYS A 174 -3.01 -4.02 9.79
N ALA A 175 -2.05 -3.14 9.44
CA ALA A 175 -1.16 -3.32 8.29
C ALA A 175 -0.04 -4.33 8.66
N ARG A 176 -0.41 -5.61 8.70
CA ARG A 176 0.38 -6.67 9.36
C ARG A 176 1.80 -6.85 8.83
N SER A 177 2.03 -6.60 7.54
CA SER A 177 3.34 -6.80 6.89
C SER A 177 4.21 -5.54 6.86
N PHE A 178 3.68 -4.38 7.22
CA PHE A 178 4.39 -3.12 7.08
C PHE A 178 5.55 -3.02 8.08
N ASN A 179 6.77 -2.91 7.56
CA ASN A 179 7.99 -2.79 8.36
C ASN A 179 9.05 -1.91 7.69
N GLN A 180 8.63 -0.82 7.04
CA GLN A 180 9.52 0.11 6.34
C GLN A 180 9.89 1.30 7.20
N PRO A 181 11.12 1.86 7.06
CA PRO A 181 11.55 3.01 7.82
C PRO A 181 10.67 4.23 7.55
N LEU A 182 10.45 5.03 8.59
CA LEU A 182 9.68 6.28 8.55
C LEU A 182 10.41 7.40 9.31
N ASN A 183 11.68 7.22 9.65
CA ASN A 183 12.45 8.12 10.51
C ASN A 183 12.62 9.53 9.92
N ASP A 184 12.54 9.68 8.60
CA ASP A 184 12.71 10.98 7.94
C ASP A 184 11.42 11.83 7.92
N TRP A 185 10.32 11.26 8.40
CA TRP A 185 9.05 11.98 8.47
C TRP A 185 9.08 13.09 9.52
N ARG A 186 8.81 14.31 9.06
CA ARG A 186 8.56 15.47 9.92
C ARG A 186 7.10 15.54 10.33
N VAL A 187 6.83 15.12 11.57
CA VAL A 187 5.48 14.97 12.11
C VAL A 187 5.07 16.04 13.12
N ASP A 188 5.82 17.14 13.20
CA ASP A 188 5.59 18.23 14.16
C ASP A 188 4.31 19.04 13.92
N ASN A 189 3.58 18.78 12.83
CA ASN A 189 2.26 19.36 12.55
C ASN A 189 1.09 18.39 12.81
N VAL A 190 1.35 17.12 13.08
CA VAL A 190 0.30 16.11 13.26
C VAL A 190 -0.34 16.26 14.65
N THR A 191 -1.67 16.34 14.69
CA THR A 191 -2.47 16.47 15.90
C THR A 191 -3.10 15.15 16.35
N SER A 192 -3.22 14.15 15.46
CA SER A 192 -3.73 12.83 15.81
C SER A 192 -3.03 11.70 15.07
N MET A 193 -2.49 10.77 15.85
CA MET A 193 -1.83 9.51 15.50
C MET A 193 -2.41 8.33 16.30
N GLY A 194 -3.59 8.48 16.90
CA GLY A 194 -4.24 7.42 17.64
C GLY A 194 -4.32 6.13 16.83
N SER A 195 -3.94 5.01 17.44
CA SER A 195 -3.93 3.67 16.84
C SER A 195 -3.16 3.54 15.52
N MET A 196 -2.22 4.44 15.21
CA MET A 196 -1.52 4.47 13.92
C MET A 196 -0.89 3.13 13.54
N PHE A 197 -0.25 2.42 14.47
CA PHE A 197 0.39 1.12 14.28
C PHE A 197 -0.26 0.01 15.11
N TYR A 198 -1.49 0.23 15.59
CA TYR A 198 -2.18 -0.79 16.37
C TYR A 198 -2.35 -2.07 15.53
N SER A 199 -1.96 -3.23 16.08
CA SER A 199 -1.94 -4.51 15.34
C SER A 199 -1.11 -4.54 14.04
N ALA A 200 -0.18 -3.60 13.84
CA ALA A 200 0.83 -3.68 12.77
C ALA A 200 1.97 -4.60 13.21
N SER A 201 1.71 -5.91 13.21
CA SER A 201 2.54 -6.93 13.88
C SER A 201 4.00 -6.99 13.43
N ALA A 202 4.31 -6.66 12.17
CA ALA A 202 5.68 -6.68 11.65
C ALA A 202 6.46 -5.38 11.95
N PHE A 203 5.79 -4.29 12.35
CA PHE A 203 6.43 -2.98 12.44
C PHE A 203 7.43 -2.93 13.61
N ASN A 204 8.70 -2.79 13.27
CA ASN A 204 9.81 -2.73 14.23
C ASN A 204 10.91 -1.74 13.76
N GLN A 205 10.50 -0.55 13.31
CA GLN A 205 11.41 0.47 12.80
C GLN A 205 11.65 1.59 13.81
N PRO A 206 12.83 2.24 13.79
CA PRO A 206 13.12 3.36 14.67
C PRO A 206 12.26 4.58 14.30
N LEU A 207 11.72 5.24 15.32
CA LEU A 207 10.96 6.49 15.22
C LEU A 207 11.54 7.61 16.12
N GLY A 208 12.78 7.43 16.57
CA GLY A 208 13.40 8.26 17.60
C GLY A 208 13.59 9.73 17.23
N ASP A 209 13.53 10.06 15.95
CA ASP A 209 13.71 11.43 15.45
C ASP A 209 12.39 12.20 15.30
N TRP A 210 11.25 11.53 15.50
CA TRP A 210 9.92 12.13 15.37
C TRP A 210 9.62 13.14 16.47
N GLN A 211 9.51 14.41 16.10
CA GLN A 211 9.11 15.46 17.04
C GLN A 211 7.60 15.63 17.01
N LEU A 212 6.92 15.23 18.08
CA LEU A 212 5.46 15.40 18.17
C LEU A 212 5.08 16.77 18.71
N ARG A 213 3.89 17.22 18.32
CA ARG A 213 3.22 18.30 19.04
C ARG A 213 2.88 17.88 20.47
N PRO A 214 2.92 18.79 21.45
CA PRO A 214 2.54 18.48 22.83
C PRO A 214 1.10 17.99 22.99
N ASP A 215 0.20 18.43 22.10
CA ASP A 215 -1.22 18.10 22.06
C ASP A 215 -1.55 16.95 21.10
N CYS A 216 -0.54 16.27 20.54
CA CYS A 216 -0.77 15.17 19.61
C CYS A 216 -1.41 13.98 20.34
N ASP A 217 -2.60 13.57 19.87
CA ASP A 217 -3.24 12.34 20.31
C ASP A 217 -2.44 11.13 19.81
N THR A 218 -1.90 10.34 20.73
CA THR A 218 -1.16 9.10 20.46
C THR A 218 -1.80 7.89 21.15
N CYS A 219 -3.08 7.97 21.50
CA CYS A 219 -3.77 6.87 22.18
C CYS A 219 -3.61 5.56 21.40
N ASN A 220 -3.21 4.48 22.09
CA ASN A 220 -3.06 3.15 21.50
C ASN A 220 -2.16 3.07 20.24
N MET A 221 -1.23 4.00 20.05
CA MET A 221 -0.43 4.09 18.81
C MET A 221 0.27 2.78 18.44
N PHE A 222 0.79 2.00 19.40
CA PHE A 222 1.42 0.68 19.20
C PHE A 222 0.70 -0.47 19.93
N GLY A 223 -0.61 -0.36 20.14
CA GLY A 223 -1.37 -1.40 20.85
C GLY A 223 -1.50 -2.72 20.07
N HIS A 224 -1.87 -3.79 20.77
CA HIS A 224 -2.14 -5.10 20.19
C HIS A 224 -3.32 -5.75 20.92
N PRO A 225 -4.22 -6.49 20.27
CA PRO A 225 -5.34 -7.15 20.95
C PRO A 225 -4.90 -8.11 22.06
N ASP A 226 -3.73 -8.74 21.89
CA ASP A 226 -3.19 -9.66 22.89
C ASP A 226 -2.43 -8.96 24.03
N TYR A 227 -2.14 -7.67 23.88
CA TYR A 227 -1.41 -6.87 24.85
C TYR A 227 -2.26 -5.66 25.21
N ASN A 228 -2.98 -5.75 26.33
CA ASN A 228 -3.79 -4.66 26.91
C ASN A 228 -2.90 -3.51 27.44
N ILE A 229 -2.05 -2.96 26.57
CA ILE A 229 -1.05 -1.94 26.86
C ILE A 229 -1.39 -0.75 25.99
N CYS A 230 -1.92 0.30 26.61
CA CYS A 230 -1.98 1.61 25.99
C CYS A 230 -0.54 2.15 25.91
N THR A 231 0.03 2.10 24.71
CA THR A 231 1.36 2.65 24.43
C THR A 231 1.19 4.09 24.00
N THR A 232 1.43 5.02 24.92
CA THR A 232 1.64 6.42 24.53
C THR A 232 3.06 6.53 23.99
N PHE A 233 3.20 7.10 22.78
CA PHE A 233 4.52 7.38 22.23
C PHE A 233 5.11 8.57 22.97
N GLN A 234 6.15 8.32 23.77
CA GLN A 234 6.88 9.37 24.46
C GLN A 234 8.20 9.65 23.73
N ASN A 235 8.18 10.53 22.72
CA ASN A 235 9.42 11.18 22.30
C ASN A 235 9.64 12.46 23.10
N SER A 236 10.06 12.27 24.35
CA SER A 236 10.50 13.37 25.19
C SER A 236 11.87 13.83 24.68
N ARG A 237 11.95 15.00 24.02
CA ARG A 237 13.14 15.81 24.21
C ARG A 237 13.28 16.03 25.73
N PRO A 238 14.37 15.64 26.42
CA PRO A 238 14.73 16.41 27.58
C PRO A 238 15.13 17.78 27.02
N VAL A 239 14.37 18.82 27.33
CA VAL A 239 14.88 20.20 27.21
C VAL A 239 16.00 20.32 28.24
N LYS A 240 17.20 19.84 27.91
CA LYS A 240 18.43 20.17 28.62
C LYS A 240 19.26 21.04 27.70
N LYS A 241 19.01 22.33 27.81
CA LYS A 241 19.91 23.38 27.34
C LYS A 241 21.15 23.29 28.23
N THR A 242 22.19 22.58 27.80
CA THR A 242 23.52 22.69 28.41
C THR A 242 24.49 23.23 27.38
N ARG A 243 24.96 24.44 27.65
CA ARG A 243 25.95 25.18 26.87
C ARG A 243 27.32 24.56 27.15
N ASN A 244 27.97 23.96 26.15
CA ASN A 244 29.38 23.56 26.27
C ASN A 244 30.29 24.72 25.85
N MET A 245 31.39 24.92 26.58
CA MET A 245 32.34 26.03 26.41
C MET A 245 33.24 25.94 25.17
N PHE A 246 33.15 24.88 24.36
CA PHE A 246 33.94 24.74 23.12
C PHE A 246 33.03 24.18 22.01
N GLY A 247 32.84 24.97 20.96
CA GLY A 247 31.79 24.79 19.95
C GLY A 247 31.98 23.59 19.03
N GLY A 248 31.35 22.48 19.37
CA GLY A 248 31.09 21.36 18.47
C GLY A 248 29.91 20.53 18.98
N THR A 249 28.84 20.43 18.19
CA THR A 249 27.70 19.54 18.47
C THR A 249 27.72 18.37 17.52
N THR A 250 28.09 17.19 18.01
CA THR A 250 27.84 15.90 17.36
C THR A 250 26.61 15.27 18.01
N PHE A 251 25.60 14.94 17.23
CA PHE A 251 24.40 14.24 17.68
C PHE A 251 24.52 12.76 17.30
N GLN A 252 24.48 11.87 18.29
CA GLN A 252 24.29 10.44 18.09
C GLN A 252 22.99 10.06 18.79
N ASN A 253 22.06 9.41 18.10
CA ASN A 253 20.93 8.76 18.75
C ASN A 253 20.72 7.36 18.18
N SER A 254 20.86 6.37 19.05
CA SER A 254 20.77 4.94 18.76
C SER A 254 19.88 4.28 19.81
N ARG A 255 18.70 4.83 20.09
CA ARG A 255 17.78 4.27 21.09
C ARG A 255 16.56 3.63 20.41
N PRO A 256 16.29 2.33 20.61
CA PRO A 256 15.07 1.70 20.16
C PRO A 256 13.85 2.32 20.84
N VAL A 257 12.69 2.25 20.18
CA VAL A 257 11.40 2.70 20.70
C VAL A 257 11.16 2.06 22.07
N LYS A 258 11.19 2.87 23.14
CA LYS A 258 10.85 2.41 24.48
C LYS A 258 9.33 2.38 24.62
N LYS A 259 8.75 1.18 24.61
CA LYS A 259 7.36 0.94 25.01
C LYS A 259 7.26 1.19 26.52
N THR A 260 6.96 2.42 26.93
CA THR A 260 6.72 2.71 28.35
C THR A 260 5.26 2.44 28.66
N SER A 261 5.01 1.42 29.49
CA SER A 261 3.70 1.17 30.10
C SER A 261 3.38 2.30 31.07
N ARG A 262 2.18 2.86 30.96
CA ARG A 262 1.50 3.49 32.10
C ARG A 262 0.16 2.79 32.26
N GLU A 263 -0.05 2.21 33.42
CA GLU A 263 -1.39 1.86 33.86
C GLU A 263 -2.19 3.16 33.96
N THR A 264 -3.49 3.08 33.67
CA THR A 264 -4.49 4.16 33.58
C THR A 264 -4.46 5.01 32.29
N CYS A 265 -5.38 4.71 31.36
CA CYS A 265 -6.44 5.65 30.96
C CYS A 265 -7.41 5.01 29.94
N CYS A 266 -8.70 5.26 30.17
CA CYS A 266 -9.89 5.03 29.33
C CYS A 266 -10.48 3.61 29.33
N ALA A 267 -11.41 3.40 30.26
CA ALA A 267 -12.57 2.54 30.03
C ALA A 267 -13.32 3.04 28.80
N ILE A 268 -13.53 2.16 27.83
CA ILE A 268 -14.38 2.41 26.67
C ILE A 268 -15.80 2.04 27.09
N SER A 269 -16.68 3.04 27.20
CA SER A 269 -18.13 2.90 27.09
C SER A 269 -18.54 3.24 25.66
#